data_AF-A0A839NDK4-F1
#
_entry.id   AF-A0A839NDK4-F1
#
_cell.length_a   1.000
_cell.length_b   1.000
_cell.length_c   1.000
_cell.angle_alpha   90.00
_cell.angle_beta   90.00
_cell.angle_gamma   90.00
#
_symmetry.space_group_name_H-M   'P 1'
#
loop_
_entity.id
_entity.type
_entity.pdbx_description
1 polymer ?
#
loop_
_entity_poly.entity_id
_entity_poly.type
_entity_poly.pdbx_seq_one_letter_code
_entity_poly.pdbx_strand_id
1 'polypeptide(L)'
;MPPPPEYGPSVPKPFSELIPQGQESALARLARTSRIPDDARNLVYTLDTETTQTLQYLAQDPAAVRDSYEIEQIRDEHAPAVVQSYVAVPGAAGAVLPDGRTLSQVLVANLSTLLEATREIRRRATERGEQQMQVNDVFLRDKFAPGDGSLRLPGAD
;
A
#
# COMPACT_ATOMS: atom_id res chain seq x y z
N MET A 1 1.34 -50.05 -0.01
CA MET A 1 1.03 -48.62 -0.20
C MET A 1 1.37 -48.26 -1.63
N PRO A 2 0.42 -47.75 -2.44
CA PRO A 2 0.77 -47.16 -3.73
C PRO A 2 1.51 -45.83 -3.53
N PRO A 3 2.43 -45.44 -4.43
CA PRO A 3 3.10 -44.14 -4.37
C PRO A 3 2.09 -43.00 -4.59
N PRO A 4 2.32 -41.80 -4.02
CA PRO A 4 1.50 -40.63 -4.27
C PRO A 4 1.56 -40.24 -5.76
N PRO A 5 0.47 -39.71 -6.34
CA PRO A 5 0.43 -39.31 -7.74
C PRO A 5 1.43 -38.17 -7.99
N GLU A 6 2.17 -38.27 -9.10
CA GLU A 6 2.98 -37.17 -9.62
C GLU A 6 2.04 -36.02 -10.02
N TYR A 7 2.14 -34.91 -9.29
CA TYR A 7 1.46 -33.67 -9.65
C TYR A 7 2.14 -33.11 -10.91
N GLY A 8 1.49 -33.27 -12.06
CA GLY A 8 1.88 -32.60 -13.29
C GLY A 8 1.82 -31.06 -13.16
N PRO A 9 2.36 -30.31 -14.15
CA PRO A 9 2.57 -28.85 -14.09
C PRO A 9 1.28 -28.00 -14.13
N SER A 10 0.14 -28.56 -13.76
CA SER A 10 -1.19 -27.93 -13.86
C SER A 10 -1.74 -27.44 -12.53
N VAL A 11 -0.93 -27.32 -11.49
CA VAL A 11 -1.31 -26.55 -10.30
C VAL A 11 -1.25 -25.08 -10.69
N PRO A 12 -2.36 -24.31 -10.62
CA PRO A 12 -2.29 -22.86 -10.74
C PRO A 12 -1.34 -22.38 -9.66
N LYS A 13 -0.22 -21.78 -10.07
CA LYS A 13 0.71 -21.16 -9.13
C LYS A 13 -0.09 -20.19 -8.26
N PRO A 14 0.08 -20.18 -6.93
CA PRO A 14 -0.51 -19.13 -6.11
C PRO A 14 -0.08 -17.78 -6.69
N PHE A 15 -1.03 -16.84 -6.85
CA PHE A 15 -0.76 -15.49 -7.39
C PHE A 15 0.39 -14.77 -6.69
N SER A 16 0.77 -15.21 -5.48
CA SER A 16 1.94 -14.77 -4.72
C SER A 16 3.29 -14.97 -5.43
N GLU A 17 3.40 -15.90 -6.39
CA GLU A 17 4.66 -16.15 -7.15
C GLU A 17 4.78 -15.28 -8.43
N LEU A 18 3.75 -14.52 -8.78
CA LEU A 18 3.79 -13.59 -9.93
C LEU A 18 4.31 -12.20 -9.55
N ILE A 19 4.86 -12.03 -8.35
CA ILE A 19 5.61 -10.82 -7.98
C ILE A 19 7.07 -11.10 -8.34
N PRO A 20 7.59 -10.63 -9.50
CA PRO A 20 9.01 -10.74 -9.77
C PRO A 20 9.78 -9.96 -8.72
N GLN A 21 10.34 -10.69 -7.75
CA GLN A 21 11.36 -10.18 -6.84
C GLN A 21 12.54 -9.72 -7.71
N GLY A 22 12.61 -8.41 -7.95
CA GLY A 22 13.66 -7.78 -8.75
C GLY A 22 13.20 -6.98 -9.97
N GLN A 23 11.90 -6.91 -10.31
CA GLN A 23 11.47 -5.91 -11.30
C GLN A 23 11.47 -4.52 -10.67
N GLU A 24 12.37 -3.68 -11.18
CA GLU A 24 12.40 -2.26 -10.87
C GLU A 24 11.04 -1.63 -11.22
N SER A 25 10.40 -0.98 -10.24
CA SER A 25 9.08 -0.40 -10.41
C SER A 25 9.07 0.64 -11.54
N ALA A 26 7.92 0.88 -12.16
CA ALA A 26 7.79 1.89 -13.20
C ALA A 26 8.23 3.28 -12.68
N LEU A 27 7.94 3.58 -11.42
CA LEU A 27 8.36 4.81 -10.74
C LEU A 27 9.87 4.91 -10.58
N ALA A 28 10.53 3.86 -10.11
CA ALA A 28 11.99 3.85 -9.94
C ALA A 28 12.71 4.08 -11.29
N ARG A 29 12.20 3.47 -12.37
CA ARG A 29 12.69 3.72 -13.74
C ARG A 29 12.48 5.16 -14.17
N LEU A 30 11.29 5.72 -13.93
CA LEU A 30 10.98 7.10 -14.28
C LEU A 30 11.87 8.09 -13.51
N ALA A 31 12.11 7.87 -12.22
CA ALA A 31 12.94 8.74 -11.38
C ALA A 31 14.37 8.94 -11.92
N ARG A 32 14.93 7.96 -12.63
CA ARG A 32 16.26 8.04 -13.25
C ARG A 32 16.30 8.92 -14.51
N THR A 33 15.17 9.37 -15.00
CA THR A 33 15.10 10.22 -16.20
C THR A 33 15.65 11.62 -15.89
N SER A 34 16.62 12.08 -16.68
CA SER A 34 17.29 13.39 -16.49
C SER A 34 16.38 14.61 -16.65
N ARG A 35 15.17 14.44 -17.21
CA ARG A 35 14.20 15.52 -17.41
C ARG A 35 13.40 15.90 -16.17
N ILE A 36 13.45 15.10 -15.11
CA ILE A 36 12.69 15.33 -13.88
C ILE A 36 13.49 16.23 -12.93
N PRO A 37 12.90 17.32 -12.39
CA PRO A 37 13.53 18.14 -11.36
C PRO A 37 13.94 17.34 -10.12
N ASP A 38 14.99 17.74 -9.43
CA ASP A 38 15.54 16.99 -8.29
C ASP A 38 14.52 16.81 -7.15
N ASP A 39 13.73 17.85 -6.83
CA ASP A 39 12.68 17.79 -5.81
C ASP A 39 11.61 16.74 -6.15
N ALA A 40 11.16 16.73 -7.41
CA ALA A 40 10.20 15.75 -7.89
C ALA A 40 10.80 14.33 -7.90
N ARG A 41 12.10 14.18 -8.21
CA ARG A 41 12.78 12.88 -8.18
C ARG A 41 12.79 12.28 -6.78
N ASN A 42 13.10 13.08 -5.76
CA ASN A 42 13.05 12.64 -4.36
C ASN A 42 11.64 12.19 -3.96
N LEU A 43 10.61 12.92 -4.40
CA LEU A 43 9.22 12.54 -4.15
C LEU A 43 8.85 11.22 -4.82
N VAL A 44 9.27 10.99 -6.06
CA VAL A 44 9.01 9.71 -6.76
C VAL A 44 9.66 8.53 -6.01
N TYR A 45 10.91 8.67 -5.56
CA TYR A 45 11.57 7.62 -4.77
C TYR A 45 10.87 7.36 -3.43
N THR A 46 10.47 8.43 -2.75
CA THR A 46 9.73 8.34 -1.49
C THR A 46 8.40 7.64 -1.69
N LEU A 47 7.67 8.01 -2.75
CA LEU A 47 6.38 7.41 -3.08
C LEU A 47 6.50 5.93 -3.43
N ASP A 48 7.49 5.54 -4.24
CA ASP A 48 7.72 4.12 -4.56
C ASP A 48 8.06 3.30 -3.30
N THR A 49 8.86 3.87 -2.40
CA THR A 49 9.22 3.22 -1.13
C THR A 49 8.00 3.06 -0.22
N GLU A 50 7.25 4.14 0.01
CA GLU A 50 6.09 4.15 0.92
C GLU A 50 4.96 3.27 0.39
N THR A 51 4.67 3.30 -0.92
CA THR A 51 3.66 2.42 -1.52
C THR A 51 4.08 0.96 -1.43
N THR A 52 5.35 0.63 -1.69
CA THR A 52 5.86 -0.75 -1.55
C THR A 52 5.76 -1.25 -0.11
N GLN A 53 6.18 -0.43 0.87
CA GLN A 53 6.10 -0.79 2.28
C GLN A 53 4.65 -0.94 2.75
N THR A 54 3.76 -0.04 2.28
CA THR A 54 2.34 -0.10 2.62
C THR A 54 1.70 -1.37 2.06
N LEU A 55 1.98 -1.75 0.80
CA LEU A 55 1.50 -3.01 0.23
C LEU A 55 1.98 -4.24 1.01
N GLN A 56 3.26 -4.26 1.41
CA GLN A 56 3.81 -5.35 2.24
C GLN A 56 3.10 -5.46 3.59
N TYR A 57 2.77 -4.31 4.20
CA TYR A 57 2.01 -4.26 5.45
C TYR A 57 0.57 -4.76 5.26
N LEU A 58 -0.13 -4.26 4.24
CA LEU A 58 -1.53 -4.64 3.95
C LEU A 58 -1.67 -6.09 3.51
N ALA A 59 -0.63 -6.70 2.92
CA ALA A 59 -0.63 -8.12 2.56
C ALA A 59 -0.81 -9.06 3.77
N GLN A 60 -0.58 -8.58 5.00
CA GLN A 60 -0.83 -9.33 6.23
C GLN A 60 -2.28 -9.22 6.72
N ASP A 61 -3.10 -8.33 6.16
CA ASP A 61 -4.50 -8.11 6.54
C ASP A 61 -5.45 -8.54 5.39
N PRO A 62 -6.14 -9.69 5.51
CA PRO A 62 -7.12 -10.13 4.53
C PRO A 62 -8.28 -9.15 4.30
N ALA A 63 -8.57 -8.25 5.24
CA ALA A 63 -9.62 -7.23 5.12
C ALA A 63 -9.14 -5.96 4.40
N ALA A 64 -7.85 -5.86 4.07
CA ALA A 64 -7.25 -4.68 3.44
C ALA A 64 -7.38 -4.65 1.91
N VAL A 65 -8.18 -5.51 1.28
CA VAL A 65 -8.29 -5.63 -0.20
C VAL A 65 -8.47 -4.29 -0.90
N ARG A 66 -9.37 -3.44 -0.36
CA ARG A 66 -9.64 -2.12 -0.93
C ARG A 66 -8.43 -1.18 -0.79
N ASP A 67 -7.81 -1.16 0.37
CA ASP A 67 -6.65 -0.31 0.63
C ASP A 67 -5.46 -0.73 -0.23
N SER A 68 -5.24 -2.04 -0.39
CA SER A 68 -4.20 -2.58 -1.27
C SER A 68 -4.43 -2.14 -2.72
N TYR A 69 -5.67 -2.25 -3.21
CA TYR A 69 -6.03 -1.80 -4.55
C TYR A 69 -5.79 -0.28 -4.73
N GLU A 70 -6.18 0.55 -3.76
CA GLU A 70 -5.95 2.00 -3.82
C GLU A 70 -4.44 2.33 -3.88
N ILE A 71 -3.59 1.60 -3.14
CA ILE A 71 -2.14 1.79 -3.18
C ILE A 71 -1.52 1.31 -4.49
N GLU A 72 -1.99 0.17 -5.03
CA GLU A 72 -1.57 -0.32 -6.36
C GLU A 72 -1.90 0.71 -7.44
N GLN A 73 -3.11 1.28 -7.42
CA GLN A 73 -3.52 2.34 -8.34
C GLN A 73 -2.62 3.59 -8.24
N ILE A 74 -2.26 4.01 -7.03
CA ILE A 74 -1.33 5.12 -6.83
C ILE A 74 0.04 4.80 -7.45
N ARG A 75 0.59 3.61 -7.15
CA ARG A 75 1.95 3.21 -7.52
C ARG A 75 2.11 2.93 -9.02
N ASP A 76 1.16 2.20 -9.59
CA ASP A 76 1.30 1.59 -10.91
C ASP A 76 0.59 2.37 -12.01
N GLU A 77 -0.39 3.22 -11.67
CA GLU A 77 -1.15 4.01 -12.64
C GLU A 77 -0.98 5.53 -12.45
N HIS A 78 -1.40 6.07 -11.30
CA HIS A 78 -1.51 7.51 -11.12
C HIS A 78 -0.16 8.23 -11.06
N ALA A 79 0.77 7.74 -10.24
CA ALA A 79 2.07 8.38 -10.11
C ALA A 79 2.89 8.31 -11.42
N PRO A 80 2.96 7.15 -12.12
CA PRO A 80 3.60 7.09 -13.43
C PRO A 80 2.96 8.04 -14.44
N ALA A 81 1.62 8.11 -14.49
CA ALA A 81 0.91 8.99 -15.42
C ALA A 81 1.24 10.48 -15.17
N VAL A 82 1.28 10.91 -13.90
CA VAL A 82 1.66 12.28 -13.54
C VAL A 82 3.07 12.60 -14.02
N VAL A 83 4.04 11.74 -13.77
CA VAL A 83 5.44 11.96 -14.19
C VAL A 83 5.56 11.95 -15.72
N GLN A 84 4.90 11.00 -16.39
CA GLN A 84 4.92 10.91 -17.86
C GLN A 84 4.30 12.16 -18.50
N SER A 85 3.22 12.70 -17.93
CA SER A 85 2.59 13.93 -18.44
C SER A 85 3.55 15.12 -18.43
N TYR A 86 4.37 15.25 -17.38
CA TYR A 86 5.38 16.30 -17.28
C TYR A 86 6.52 16.09 -18.29
N VAL A 87 7.05 14.87 -18.40
CA VAL A 87 8.17 14.54 -19.29
C VAL A 87 7.79 14.64 -20.76
N ALA A 88 6.51 14.45 -21.09
CA ALA A 88 5.97 14.59 -22.44
C ALA A 88 5.96 16.04 -22.95
N VAL A 89 5.97 17.05 -22.06
CA VAL A 89 5.96 18.46 -22.44
C VAL A 89 7.39 18.96 -22.72
N PRO A 90 7.72 19.35 -23.97
CA PRO A 90 9.02 19.95 -24.25
C PRO A 90 9.19 21.27 -23.50
N GLY A 91 10.33 21.46 -22.85
CA GLY A 91 10.61 22.70 -22.09
C GLY A 91 9.80 22.85 -20.79
N ALA A 92 9.21 21.77 -20.27
CA ALA A 92 8.38 21.78 -19.07
C ALA A 92 9.00 22.54 -17.87
N ALA A 93 10.31 22.45 -17.68
CA ALA A 93 11.02 23.09 -16.57
C ALA A 93 10.84 24.63 -16.53
N GLY A 94 10.65 25.28 -17.67
CA GLY A 94 10.45 26.73 -17.79
C GLY A 94 9.01 27.14 -18.08
N ALA A 95 8.09 26.19 -18.23
CA ALA A 95 6.72 26.49 -18.60
C ALA A 95 5.90 26.94 -17.38
N VAL A 96 5.10 27.98 -17.58
CA VAL A 96 4.22 28.58 -16.57
C VAL A 96 2.78 28.43 -17.03
N LEU A 97 1.91 27.99 -16.12
CA LEU A 97 0.48 27.85 -16.33
C LEU A 97 -0.24 29.20 -16.19
N PRO A 98 -1.49 29.33 -16.66
CA PRO A 98 -2.28 30.55 -16.52
C PRO A 98 -2.48 31.03 -15.07
N ASP A 99 -2.38 30.13 -14.10
CA ASP A 99 -2.49 30.43 -12.67
C ASP A 99 -1.18 30.92 -12.03
N GLY A 100 -0.11 31.07 -12.82
CA GLY A 100 1.20 31.55 -12.38
C GLY A 100 2.12 30.45 -11.82
N ARG A 101 1.66 29.20 -11.69
CA ARG A 101 2.52 28.09 -11.25
C ARG A 101 3.37 27.56 -12.39
N THR A 102 4.56 27.06 -12.07
CA THR A 102 5.38 26.31 -13.04
C THR A 102 4.88 24.88 -13.19
N LEU A 103 5.11 24.24 -14.35
CA LEU A 103 4.79 22.81 -14.49
C LEU A 103 5.56 21.95 -13.47
N SER A 104 6.76 22.36 -13.08
CA SER A 104 7.53 21.70 -12.01
C SER A 104 6.81 21.78 -10.66
N GLN A 105 6.24 22.93 -10.31
CA GLN A 105 5.44 23.08 -9.09
C GLN A 105 4.18 22.23 -9.13
N VAL A 106 3.52 22.14 -10.29
CA VAL A 106 2.34 21.27 -10.46
C VAL A 106 2.72 19.79 -10.30
N LEU A 107 3.84 19.36 -10.88
CA LEU A 107 4.36 18.00 -10.71
C LEU A 107 4.61 17.68 -9.23
N VAL A 108 5.34 18.55 -8.53
CA VAL A 108 5.65 18.39 -7.10
C VAL A 108 4.37 18.32 -6.27
N ALA A 109 3.40 19.20 -6.54
CA ALA A 109 2.13 19.23 -5.82
C ALA A 109 1.34 17.93 -6.02
N ASN A 110 1.24 17.44 -7.26
CA ASN A 110 0.53 16.20 -7.57
C ASN A 110 1.18 14.98 -6.90
N LEU A 111 2.51 14.85 -6.97
CA LEU A 111 3.24 13.78 -6.30
C LEU A 111 3.09 13.84 -4.77
N SER A 112 3.07 15.04 -4.20
CA SER A 112 2.84 15.23 -2.75
C SER A 112 1.44 14.80 -2.34
N THR A 113 0.41 15.11 -3.14
CA THR A 113 -0.96 14.64 -2.90
C THR A 113 -1.06 13.11 -2.89
N LEU A 114 -0.39 12.44 -3.85
CA LEU A 114 -0.35 10.98 -3.90
C LEU A 114 0.39 10.37 -2.70
N LEU A 115 1.47 11.02 -2.26
CA LEU A 115 2.21 10.60 -1.06
C LEU A 115 1.35 10.73 0.20
N GLU A 116 0.59 11.82 0.33
CA GLU A 116 -0.30 12.01 1.47
C GLU A 116 -1.44 11.01 1.48
N ALA A 117 -2.03 10.70 0.32
CA ALA A 117 -3.04 9.65 0.19
C ALA A 117 -2.48 8.27 0.62
N THR A 118 -1.24 7.96 0.23
CA THR A 118 -0.54 6.72 0.66
C THR A 118 -0.40 6.66 2.17
N ARG A 119 0.03 7.75 2.80
CA ARG A 119 0.20 7.84 4.26
C ARG A 119 -1.12 7.71 5.00
N GLU A 120 -2.18 8.32 4.48
CA GLU A 120 -3.51 8.23 5.07
C GLU A 120 -4.07 6.80 5.04
N ILE A 121 -3.91 6.09 3.92
CA ILE A 121 -4.28 4.67 3.83
C ILE A 121 -3.52 3.84 4.87
N ARG A 122 -2.19 4.02 4.95
CA ARG A 122 -1.34 3.33 5.93
C ARG A 122 -1.76 3.63 7.37
N ARG A 123 -2.10 4.88 7.68
CA ARG A 123 -2.61 5.30 9.00
C ARG A 123 -3.91 4.57 9.35
N ARG A 124 -4.91 4.60 8.46
CA ARG A 124 -6.19 3.90 8.66
C ARG A 124 -6.01 2.39 8.85
N ALA A 125 -5.08 1.78 8.13
CA ALA A 125 -4.77 0.36 8.29
C ALA A 125 -4.12 0.07 9.65
N THR A 126 -3.22 0.94 10.11
CA THR A 126 -2.61 0.83 11.44
C THR A 126 -3.65 0.95 12.56
N GLU A 127 -4.52 1.96 12.49
CA GLU A 127 -5.59 2.18 13.47
C GLU A 127 -6.54 0.98 13.58
N ARG A 128 -6.85 0.35 12.45
CA ARG A 128 -7.67 -0.88 12.41
C ARG A 128 -6.98 -2.06 13.08
N GLY A 129 -5.68 -2.26 12.79
CA GLY A 129 -4.88 -3.31 13.43
C GLY A 129 -4.81 -3.15 14.95
N GLU A 130 -4.62 -1.93 15.42
CA GLU A 130 -4.62 -1.61 16.86
C GLU A 130 -5.98 -1.90 17.52
N GLN A 131 -7.08 -1.49 16.88
CA GLN A 131 -8.43 -1.79 17.37
C GLN A 131 -8.70 -3.29 17.45
N GLN A 132 -8.26 -4.06 16.44
CA GLN A 132 -8.46 -5.51 16.44
C GLN A 132 -7.66 -6.21 17.54
N MET A 133 -6.43 -5.74 17.84
CA MET A 133 -5.66 -6.22 18.97
C MET A 133 -6.33 -5.93 20.32
N GLN A 134 -6.88 -4.72 20.50
CA GLN A 134 -7.60 -4.36 21.72
C GLN A 134 -8.84 -5.24 21.95
N VAL A 135 -9.63 -5.46 20.90
CA VAL A 135 -10.81 -6.35 20.97
C VAL A 135 -10.39 -7.78 21.33
N ASN A 136 -9.31 -8.28 20.73
CA ASN A 136 -8.80 -9.61 21.04
C ASN A 136 -8.29 -9.73 22.49
N ASP A 137 -7.58 -8.73 23.02
CA ASP A 137 -7.15 -8.71 24.43
C ASP A 137 -8.34 -8.72 25.39
N VAL A 138 -9.36 -7.90 25.15
CA VAL A 138 -10.59 -7.88 25.96
C VAL A 138 -11.28 -9.24 25.92
N PHE A 139 -11.44 -9.83 24.73
CA PHE A 139 -12.06 -11.13 24.56
C PHE A 139 -11.28 -12.24 25.27
N LEU A 140 -9.95 -12.24 25.17
CA LEU A 140 -9.11 -13.23 25.84
C LEU A 140 -9.19 -13.10 27.36
N ARG A 141 -9.21 -11.88 27.89
CA ARG A 141 -9.41 -11.63 29.32
C ARG A 141 -10.78 -12.12 29.78
N ASP A 142 -11.85 -11.79 29.07
CA ASP A 142 -13.21 -12.22 29.43
C ASP A 142 -13.35 -13.75 29.42
N LYS A 143 -12.80 -14.41 28.40
CA LYS A 143 -12.94 -15.86 28.22
C LYS A 143 -12.02 -16.70 29.10
N PHE A 144 -10.84 -16.19 29.45
CA PHE A 144 -9.77 -16.97 30.09
C PHE A 144 -9.25 -16.37 31.40
N ALA A 145 -9.80 -15.26 31.89
CA ALA A 145 -9.45 -14.77 33.22
C ALA A 145 -9.77 -15.85 34.29
N PRO A 146 -8.82 -16.20 35.17
CA PRO A 146 -9.11 -17.08 36.29
C PRO A 146 -10.03 -16.37 37.27
N GLY A 147 -11.31 -16.74 37.25
CA GLY A 147 -12.26 -16.43 38.31
C GLY A 147 -13.33 -15.41 37.94
N ASP A 148 -14.45 -15.93 37.40
CA ASP A 148 -15.73 -15.64 38.04
C ASP A 148 -16.55 -16.93 38.12
N GLY A 149 -16.19 -17.77 39.10
CA GLY A 149 -16.97 -18.92 39.54
C GLY A 149 -18.28 -18.50 40.22
N SER A 150 -18.98 -17.51 39.66
CA SER A 150 -20.26 -16.98 40.13
C SER A 150 -21.35 -17.08 39.08
N LEU A 151 -21.32 -18.11 38.22
CA LEU A 151 -22.55 -18.66 37.66
C LEU A 151 -23.32 -19.37 38.80
N ARG A 152 -23.91 -18.58 39.70
CA ARG A 152 -24.99 -19.06 40.57
C ARG A 152 -26.16 -19.39 39.67
N LEU A 153 -26.26 -20.66 39.29
CA LEU A 153 -27.53 -21.24 38.88
C LEU A 153 -28.53 -20.94 40.02
N PRO A 154 -29.66 -20.27 39.76
CA PRO A 154 -30.68 -20.11 40.77
C PRO A 154 -31.08 -21.51 41.25
N GLY A 155 -30.88 -21.74 42.55
CA GLY A 155 -31.27 -22.99 43.21
C GLY A 155 -32.75 -23.23 42.96
N ALA A 156 -33.07 -24.42 42.44
CA ALA A 156 -34.41 -24.95 42.47
C ALA A 156 -34.65 -25.47 43.89
N ASP A 157 -35.33 -24.67 44.71
CA ASP A 157 -36.12 -25.12 45.87
C ASP A 157 -37.56 -24.63 45.67
#